data_AF-A0A940HUP4-F1
#
_entry.id   AF-A0A940HUP4-F1
#
_cell.length_a   1.000
_cell.length_b   1.000
_cell.length_c   1.000
_cell.angle_alpha   90.00
_cell.angle_beta   90.00
_cell.angle_gamma   90.00
#
_symmetry.space_group_name_H-M   'P 1'
#
loop_
_entity.id
_entity.type
_entity.pdbx_description
1 polymer ?
#
loop_
_entity_poly.entity_id
_entity_poly.type
_entity_poly.pdbx_seq_one_letter_code
_entity_poly.pdbx_strand_id
1 'polypeptide(L)'
;FTPRSIPGASNPKLKDQVCYGWKIDGSPEEVLQQTGNKIQLKWLLDAYNQFPDKDSFFIGNGNFFNKLAGNANLQKQLKAGNTEAAIRASWEPALTKFKAIRKKYLLYPDFE
;
A
#
# COMPACT_ATOMS: atom_id res chain seq x y z
N PHE A 1 13.83 13.58 -2.91
CA PHE A 1 13.57 14.32 -1.66
C PHE A 1 14.60 13.92 -0.61
N THR A 2 14.82 14.74 0.42
CA THR A 2 15.83 14.45 1.48
C THR A 2 15.18 14.62 2.86
N PRO A 3 14.90 13.53 3.59
CA PRO A 3 14.29 13.61 4.93
C PRO A 3 15.19 14.37 5.90
N ARG A 4 14.62 15.36 6.60
CA ARG A 4 15.32 16.14 7.64
C ARG A 4 14.63 15.99 8.98
N SER A 5 15.38 16.16 10.06
CA SER A 5 14.84 16.21 11.41
C SER A 5 13.98 17.46 11.59
N ILE A 6 12.69 17.28 11.85
CA ILE A 6 11.72 18.35 12.10
C ILE A 6 10.85 18.00 13.32
N PRO A 7 10.16 18.96 13.96
CA PRO A 7 9.17 18.66 14.98
C PRO A 7 8.14 17.63 14.47
N GLY A 8 7.87 16.58 15.25
CA GLY A 8 7.02 15.44 14.85
C GLY A 8 7.74 14.32 14.08
N ALA A 9 8.96 14.56 13.59
CA ALA A 9 9.80 13.57 12.91
C ALA A 9 11.30 13.84 13.19
N SER A 10 11.73 13.69 14.45
CA SER A 10 13.11 13.99 14.88
C SER A 10 14.15 12.97 14.40
N ASN A 11 13.72 11.72 14.16
CA ASN A 11 14.55 10.62 13.68
C ASN A 11 13.90 9.94 12.46
N PRO A 12 13.78 10.64 11.31
CA PRO A 12 13.14 10.07 10.13
C PRO A 12 14.01 8.95 9.53
N LYS A 13 13.36 7.99 8.85
CA LYS A 13 14.07 6.99 8.06
C LYS A 13 14.90 7.68 6.96
N LEU A 14 16.11 7.18 6.73
CA LEU A 14 17.05 7.72 5.74
C LEU A 14 17.35 9.22 5.95
N LYS A 15 17.42 9.65 7.22
CA LYS A 15 17.74 11.03 7.61
C LYS A 15 18.99 11.54 6.86
N ASP A 16 18.86 12.73 6.27
CA ASP A 16 19.90 13.45 5.54
C ASP A 16 20.42 12.75 4.26
N GLN A 17 19.76 11.68 3.81
CA GLN A 17 20.09 10.97 2.57
C GLN A 17 19.16 11.40 1.43
N VAL A 18 19.69 11.47 0.20
CA VAL A 18 18.88 11.75 -0.99
C VAL A 18 18.08 10.50 -1.36
N CYS A 19 16.75 10.63 -1.34
CA CYS A 19 15.81 9.59 -1.73
C CYS A 19 15.15 9.93 -3.06
N TYR A 20 14.92 8.91 -3.90
CA TYR A 20 14.21 9.01 -5.17
C TYR A 20 12.88 8.28 -5.06
N GLY A 21 11.87 8.75 -5.80
CA GLY A 21 10.54 8.16 -5.76
C GLY A 21 9.52 9.02 -6.50
N TRP A 22 8.25 8.70 -6.26
CA TRP A 22 7.13 9.39 -6.87
C TRP A 22 6.63 10.53 -5.99
N LYS A 23 6.28 11.64 -6.63
CA LYS A 23 5.64 12.78 -6.00
C LYS A 23 4.12 12.59 -6.15
N ILE A 24 3.43 12.42 -5.04
CA ILE A 24 1.97 12.27 -4.96
C ILE A 24 1.48 13.35 -4.00
N ASP A 25 1.16 14.51 -4.56
CA ASP A 25 0.69 15.68 -3.83
C ASP A 25 -0.28 16.48 -4.70
N GLY A 26 -0.87 17.51 -4.10
CA GLY A 26 -1.90 18.35 -4.69
C GLY A 26 -3.12 18.46 -3.79
N SER A 27 -4.19 18.99 -4.34
CA SER A 27 -5.54 18.96 -3.77
C SER A 27 -6.04 17.51 -3.58
N PRO A 28 -7.03 17.28 -2.70
CA PRO A 28 -7.65 15.97 -2.55
C PRO A 28 -8.11 15.37 -3.88
N GLU A 29 -8.69 16.18 -4.77
CA GLU A 29 -9.18 15.76 -6.08
C GLU A 29 -8.03 15.30 -7.00
N GLU A 30 -6.94 16.06 -7.04
CA GLU A 30 -5.75 15.71 -7.82
C GLU A 30 -5.10 14.41 -7.30
N VAL A 31 -5.02 14.24 -5.98
CA VAL A 31 -4.49 13.00 -5.38
C VAL A 31 -5.42 11.81 -5.64
N LEU A 32 -6.73 12.00 -5.55
CA LEU A 32 -7.71 10.95 -5.87
C LEU A 32 -7.64 10.55 -7.35
N GLN A 33 -7.40 11.52 -8.25
CA GLN A 33 -7.18 11.24 -9.66
C GLN A 33 -5.86 10.47 -9.89
N GLN A 34 -4.76 10.90 -9.27
CA GLN A 34 -3.45 10.22 -9.36
C GLN A 34 -3.49 8.78 -8.82
N THR A 35 -4.29 8.54 -7.78
CA THR A 35 -4.48 7.23 -7.16
C THR A 35 -5.63 6.45 -7.79
N GLY A 36 -6.39 7.01 -8.73
CA GLY A 36 -7.60 6.36 -9.27
C GLY A 36 -8.59 5.91 -8.18
N ASN A 37 -8.62 6.62 -7.04
CA ASN A 37 -9.48 6.37 -5.88
C ASN A 37 -9.40 4.92 -5.33
N LYS A 38 -8.20 4.35 -5.23
CA LYS A 38 -7.97 2.97 -4.76
C LYS A 38 -6.80 2.89 -3.80
N ILE A 39 -6.72 1.79 -3.05
CA ILE A 39 -5.46 1.37 -2.40
C ILE A 39 -4.41 1.15 -3.49
N GLN A 40 -3.23 1.78 -3.35
CA GLN A 40 -2.23 1.83 -4.41
C GLN A 40 -1.23 0.68 -4.33
N LEU A 41 -1.36 -0.27 -5.27
CA LEU A 41 -0.43 -1.39 -5.43
C LEU A 41 0.70 -1.09 -6.41
N LYS A 42 0.47 -0.20 -7.39
CA LYS A 42 1.46 0.22 -8.39
C LYS A 42 2.81 0.58 -7.75
N TRP A 43 2.84 1.55 -6.85
CA TRP A 43 4.11 1.99 -6.25
C TRP A 43 4.74 0.94 -5.34
N LEU A 44 3.94 0.07 -4.72
CA LEU A 44 4.46 -1.03 -3.91
C LEU A 44 5.14 -2.09 -4.79
N LEU A 45 4.51 -2.44 -5.91
CA LEU A 45 5.07 -3.34 -6.93
C LEU A 45 6.33 -2.72 -7.55
N ASP A 46 6.26 -1.46 -7.98
CA ASP A 46 7.38 -0.74 -8.59
C ASP A 46 8.56 -0.62 -7.62
N ALA A 47 8.31 -0.30 -6.35
CA ALA A 47 9.34 -0.23 -5.32
C ALA A 47 9.94 -1.61 -5.06
N TYR A 48 9.13 -2.66 -4.91
CA TYR A 48 9.62 -4.02 -4.74
C TYR A 48 10.47 -4.45 -5.93
N ASN A 49 10.04 -4.16 -7.16
CA ASN A 49 10.74 -4.53 -8.39
C ASN A 49 12.07 -3.78 -8.57
N GLN A 50 12.13 -2.50 -8.22
CA GLN A 50 13.35 -1.69 -8.32
C GLN A 50 14.34 -1.94 -7.17
N PHE A 51 13.86 -2.42 -6.02
CA PHE A 51 14.74 -2.61 -4.87
C PHE A 51 15.73 -3.76 -5.12
N PRO A 52 17.05 -3.54 -4.99
CA PRO A 52 18.04 -4.54 -5.40
C PRO A 52 18.05 -5.78 -4.50
N ASP A 53 17.86 -5.61 -3.19
CA ASP A 53 17.90 -6.69 -2.21
C ASP A 53 16.48 -7.12 -1.80
N LYS A 54 15.90 -8.08 -2.52
CA LYS A 54 14.52 -8.53 -2.31
C LYS A 54 14.27 -9.08 -0.91
N ASP A 55 15.28 -9.68 -0.28
CA ASP A 55 15.14 -10.28 1.04
C ASP A 55 15.07 -9.23 2.14
N SER A 56 15.75 -8.10 1.95
CA SER A 56 15.72 -6.95 2.87
C SER A 56 14.56 -5.98 2.63
N PHE A 57 13.79 -6.13 1.54
CA PHE A 57 12.68 -5.21 1.24
C PHE A 57 11.63 -5.16 2.37
N PHE A 58 11.31 -6.33 2.94
CA PHE A 58 10.32 -6.43 4.01
C PHE A 58 11.00 -6.41 5.39
N ILE A 59 11.10 -5.21 5.96
CA ILE A 59 11.75 -4.94 7.27
C ILE A 59 11.14 -5.82 8.38
N GLY A 60 11.98 -6.27 9.33
CA GLY A 60 11.54 -7.05 10.50
C GLY A 60 11.12 -8.47 10.13
N ASN A 61 11.84 -9.10 9.20
CA ASN A 61 11.58 -10.43 8.66
C ASN A 61 10.19 -10.57 7.99
N GLY A 62 9.62 -9.45 7.53
CA GLY A 62 8.29 -9.39 6.88
C GLY A 62 7.08 -9.58 7.79
N ASN A 63 7.26 -9.95 9.06
CA ASN A 63 6.14 -10.14 9.99
C ASN A 63 5.33 -8.86 10.22
N PHE A 64 6.00 -7.71 10.28
CA PHE A 64 5.32 -6.43 10.45
C PHE A 64 4.47 -6.04 9.24
N PHE A 65 4.97 -6.29 8.02
CA PHE A 65 4.22 -6.05 6.79
C PHE A 65 2.93 -6.89 6.76
N ASN A 66 3.00 -8.17 7.13
CA ASN A 66 1.83 -9.05 7.16
C ASN A 66 0.77 -8.63 8.18
N LYS A 67 1.17 -8.00 9.30
CA LYS A 67 0.23 -7.42 10.26
C LYS A 67 -0.55 -6.26 9.65
N LEU A 68 0.12 -5.40 8.88
CA LEU A 68 -0.53 -4.28 8.18
C LEU A 68 -1.42 -4.77 7.03
N ALA A 69 -0.95 -5.75 6.25
CA ALA A 69 -1.71 -6.34 5.14
C ALA A 69 -2.85 -7.27 5.61
N GLY A 70 -2.87 -7.64 6.89
CA GLY A 70 -3.87 -8.52 7.51
C GLY A 70 -3.62 -10.02 7.30
N ASN A 71 -2.66 -10.41 6.46
CA ASN A 71 -2.19 -11.79 6.26
C ASN A 71 -0.88 -11.81 5.43
N ALA A 72 -0.38 -13.00 5.11
CA ALA A 72 0.86 -13.20 4.35
C ALA A 72 0.69 -13.23 2.82
N ASN A 73 -0.53 -13.13 2.28
CA ASN A 73 -0.78 -13.37 0.86
C ASN A 73 -0.21 -12.26 -0.02
N LEU A 74 -0.39 -10.99 0.35
CA LEU A 74 0.13 -9.88 -0.44
C LEU A 74 1.65 -9.95 -0.57
N GLN A 75 2.35 -10.23 0.53
CA GLN A 75 3.80 -10.40 0.51
C GLN A 75 4.23 -11.55 -0.42
N LYS A 76 3.55 -12.70 -0.34
CA LYS A 76 3.80 -13.86 -1.23
C LYS A 76 3.55 -13.51 -2.71
N GLN A 77 2.49 -12.77 -3.00
CA GLN A 77 2.13 -12.36 -4.35
C GLN A 77 3.14 -11.36 -4.94
N LEU A 78 3.65 -10.42 -4.14
CA LEU A 78 4.74 -9.52 -4.56
C LEU A 78 6.00 -10.32 -4.90
N LYS A 79 6.39 -11.27 -4.03
CA LYS A 79 7.54 -12.14 -4.27
C LYS A 79 7.39 -13.04 -5.50
N ALA A 80 6.18 -13.50 -5.78
CA ALA A 80 5.85 -14.31 -6.95
C ALA A 80 5.73 -13.50 -8.26
N GLY A 81 5.82 -12.17 -8.21
CA GLY A 81 5.71 -11.31 -9.39
C GLY A 81 4.29 -11.21 -9.95
N ASN A 82 3.27 -11.40 -9.11
CA ASN A 82 1.88 -11.28 -9.55
C ASN A 82 1.56 -9.86 -10.02
N THR A 83 0.74 -9.75 -11.07
CA THR A 83 0.25 -8.46 -11.55
C THR A 83 -0.72 -7.84 -10.54
N GLU A 84 -0.85 -6.51 -10.59
CA GLU A 84 -1.83 -5.79 -9.76
C GLU A 84 -3.26 -6.33 -9.96
N ALA A 85 -3.64 -6.64 -11.19
CA ALA A 85 -4.95 -7.20 -11.51
C ALA A 85 -5.17 -8.56 -10.80
N ALA A 86 -4.17 -9.44 -10.82
CA ALA A 86 -4.25 -10.74 -10.15
C ALA A 86 -4.34 -10.60 -8.61
N ILE A 87 -3.59 -9.66 -8.03
CA ILE A 87 -3.66 -9.36 -6.59
C ILE A 87 -5.06 -8.88 -6.21
N ARG A 88 -5.61 -7.91 -6.94
CA ARG A 88 -6.96 -7.39 -6.68
C ARG A 88 -8.03 -8.46 -6.85
N ALA A 89 -7.95 -9.26 -7.91
CA ALA A 89 -8.88 -10.37 -8.14
C ALA A 89 -8.89 -11.36 -6.97
N SER A 90 -7.75 -11.57 -6.30
CA SER A 90 -7.67 -12.45 -5.13
C SER A 90 -8.43 -11.93 -3.90
N TRP A 91 -8.71 -10.63 -3.84
CA TRP A 91 -9.44 -10.01 -2.73
C TRP A 91 -10.96 -10.02 -2.93
N GLU A 92 -11.43 -10.03 -4.18
CA GLU A 92 -12.85 -9.89 -4.51
C GLU A 92 -13.79 -10.88 -3.81
N PRO A 93 -13.44 -12.18 -3.62
CA PRO A 93 -14.32 -13.09 -2.89
C PRO A 93 -14.56 -12.67 -1.43
N ALA A 94 -13.53 -12.18 -0.75
CA ALA A 94 -13.64 -11.73 0.64
C ALA A 94 -14.34 -10.37 0.74
N LEU A 95 -14.06 -9.46 -0.21
CA LEU A 95 -14.74 -8.17 -0.31
C LEU A 95 -16.24 -8.34 -0.55
N THR A 96 -16.63 -9.24 -1.45
CA THR A 96 -18.04 -9.57 -1.72
C THR A 96 -18.74 -10.08 -0.46
N LYS A 97 -18.11 -10.99 0.28
CA LYS A 97 -18.64 -11.48 1.58
C LYS A 97 -18.77 -10.36 2.60
N PHE A 98 -17.77 -9.50 2.71
CA PHE A 98 -17.79 -8.38 3.65
C PHE A 98 -18.87 -7.35 3.30
N LYS A 99 -19.07 -7.06 2.01
CA LYS A 99 -20.14 -6.19 1.51
C LYS A 99 -21.53 -6.70 1.91
N ALA A 100 -21.77 -8.01 1.93
CA ALA A 100 -23.02 -8.58 2.42
C ALA A 100 -23.17 -8.43 3.95
N ILE A 101 -22.08 -8.55 4.72
CA ILE A 101 -22.09 -8.36 6.18
C ILE A 101 -22.34 -6.88 6.54
N ARG A 102 -21.60 -5.95 5.92
CA ARG A 102 -21.65 -4.52 6.25
C ARG A 102 -23.03 -3.90 6.00
N LYS A 103 -23.82 -4.41 5.04
CA LYS A 103 -25.18 -3.93 4.72
C LYS A 103 -26.12 -3.92 5.93
N LYS A 104 -25.93 -4.82 6.90
CA LYS A 104 -26.74 -4.89 8.13
C LYS A 104 -26.50 -3.72 9.10
N TYR A 105 -25.42 -2.96 8.90
CA TYR A 105 -24.91 -1.98 9.86
C TYR A 105 -24.74 -0.59 9.22
N LEU A 106 -25.27 -0.35 8.02
CA LEU A 106 -25.16 0.94 7.35
C LEU A 106 -26.11 1.96 8.00
N LEU A 107 -25.58 3.15 8.30
CA LEU A 107 -26.33 4.30 8.81
C LEU A 107 -26.67 5.32 7.71
N TYR A 108 -26.10 5.13 6.51
CA TYR A 108 -26.28 5.97 5.33
C TYR A 108 -26.62 5.08 4.12
N PRO A 109 -27.27 5.62 3.08
CA PRO A 109 -27.51 4.89 1.84
C PRO A 109 -26.23 4.24 1.31
N ASP A 110 -26.34 3.00 0.86
CA ASP A 110 -25.19 2.31 0.27
C ASP A 110 -24.83 2.92 -1.09
N PHE A 111 -23.61 2.66 -1.54
CA PHE A 111 -23.02 3.18 -2.78
C PHE A 111 -22.88 2.08 -3.85
N GLU A 112 -23.66 1.00 -3.71
CA GLU A 112 -23.79 -0.10 -4.67
C GLU A 112 -25.18 -0.12 -5.31
#